data_AF-A0A1Y6CNZ7-F1
#
_entry.id   AF-A0A1Y6CNZ7-F1
#
_cell.length_a   1.000
_cell.length_b   1.000
_cell.length_c   1.000
_cell.angle_alpha   90.00
_cell.angle_beta   90.00
_cell.angle_gamma   90.00
#
_symmetry.space_group_name_H-M   'P 1'
#
loop_
_entity.id
_entity.type
_entity.pdbx_description
1 polymer ?
#
loop_
_entity_poly.entity_id
_entity_poly.type
_entity_poly.pdbx_seq_one_letter_code
_entity_poly.pdbx_strand_id
1 'polypeptide(L)'
;MSKLLNFLVLGAIFLVARPGTSASRAEIEESLRPKKFVLSIGVNKFQSDLWHDLRYASKDAQDVYQAFTSESIGFDGGMLVTETPSSPTVSKAEIEQAFERLYQSNRNDEDMIVVYISSHGTVAYKDGGQTLGRYIITSDTDPKNLKETAIDYDELMESFSRLKSRKKVLILAFCHSGVGKSILTPQMKRALASLKSAYFQEPIYERAEGSIVLTASGWKEPALEDSNLQNDVYTHFLLKGLEQDQNGDGAVSITEAHTFASNMTYQYTQGRQRPSAIMELLGADPMVVKGTINNKSRASLYSLMGRFSRLLVSVDGKDMGALEKGIVVPEGKVRLTLRDPESEKVVADRVVSFEAGREYSVANYLIPRLPHTLTVGSHSLAFAQSNIREGYAPSTIHGVRLQYRLDEAIDIYDLSLGLSYLPSISETITAEGRKFKQDRQIGIVSASLGIRHSLRSLTASDKSLRTELKMGAGPSVMFVKRDVEEEAFDTPNSATAVLGGTALVGLDMILPYHLVKLGVDAELSAYQNFTNESDPVIWSASSSIYMGTFW
;
A
#
# COMPACT_ATOMS: atom_id res chain seq x y z
N MET A 1 2.18 28.55 -26.96
CA MET A 1 2.49 29.24 -25.69
C MET A 1 3.38 28.45 -24.71
N SER A 2 3.93 27.27 -25.07
CA SER A 2 4.79 26.48 -24.16
C SER A 2 6.30 26.53 -24.47
N LYS A 3 6.74 27.33 -25.46
CA LYS A 3 8.18 27.47 -25.79
C LYS A 3 8.82 28.79 -25.35
N LEU A 4 8.03 29.76 -24.85
CA LEU A 4 8.55 31.04 -24.33
C LEU A 4 8.77 31.06 -22.81
N LEU A 5 8.20 30.11 -22.06
CA LEU A 5 8.30 30.13 -20.59
C LEU A 5 9.64 29.57 -20.04
N ASN A 6 10.36 28.75 -20.82
CA ASN A 6 11.65 28.20 -20.41
C ASN A 6 12.83 29.19 -20.52
N PHE A 7 12.65 30.33 -21.20
CA PHE A 7 13.71 31.34 -21.32
C PHE A 7 13.65 32.41 -20.20
N LEU A 8 12.53 32.54 -19.50
CA LEU A 8 12.32 33.60 -18.50
C LEU A 8 12.74 33.20 -17.08
N VAL A 9 12.90 31.90 -16.80
CA VAL A 9 13.41 31.43 -15.49
C VAL A 9 14.94 31.43 -15.43
N LEU A 10 15.64 31.39 -16.58
CA LEU A 10 17.10 31.54 -16.62
C LEU A 10 17.58 33.01 -16.50
N GLY A 11 16.69 33.99 -16.63
CA GLY A 11 17.04 35.42 -16.68
C GLY A 11 17.12 36.13 -15.33
N ALA A 12 16.66 35.52 -14.24
CA ALA A 12 16.43 36.23 -12.97
C ALA A 12 17.48 36.00 -11.87
N ILE A 13 18.58 35.28 -12.13
CA ILE A 13 19.69 35.08 -11.18
C ILE A 13 20.99 35.76 -11.65
N PHE A 14 20.92 36.68 -12.61
CA PHE A 14 22.04 37.55 -12.98
C PHE A 14 21.86 38.95 -12.42
N LEU A 15 21.93 39.09 -11.09
CA LEU A 15 22.35 40.36 -10.50
C LEU A 15 23.00 40.06 -9.15
N VAL A 16 24.26 40.49 -9.02
CA VAL A 16 25.17 40.34 -7.87
C VAL A 16 25.96 39.02 -7.83
N ALA A 17 26.87 38.84 -8.78
CA ALA A 17 28.08 38.05 -8.54
C ALA A 17 29.29 38.73 -9.22
N ARG A 18 30.36 38.90 -8.44
CA ARG A 18 31.66 39.44 -8.87
C ARG A 18 32.24 38.62 -10.05
N PRO A 19 33.09 39.21 -10.91
CA PRO A 19 33.74 38.47 -11.98
C PRO A 19 34.79 37.54 -11.38
N GLY A 20 34.44 36.26 -11.27
CA GLY A 20 35.33 35.19 -10.84
C GLY A 20 34.68 33.85 -11.13
N THR A 21 35.17 33.17 -12.17
CA THR A 21 34.87 31.78 -12.59
C THR A 21 33.40 31.46 -12.84
N SER A 22 32.96 31.50 -14.10
CA SER A 22 31.75 30.79 -14.53
C SER A 22 31.99 29.29 -14.39
N ALA A 23 31.26 28.63 -13.50
CA ALA A 23 31.29 27.16 -13.38
C ALA A 23 31.01 26.53 -14.76
N SER A 24 31.81 25.55 -15.14
CA SER A 24 31.64 24.84 -16.41
C SER A 24 30.32 24.06 -16.42
N ARG A 25 29.79 23.78 -17.61
CA ARG A 25 28.56 22.97 -17.76
C ARG A 25 28.67 21.62 -17.03
N ALA A 26 29.86 20.99 -17.05
CA ALA A 26 30.12 19.75 -16.34
C ALA A 26 30.06 19.91 -14.82
N GLU A 27 30.56 21.02 -14.27
CA GLU A 27 30.45 21.32 -12.83
C GLU A 27 29.00 21.57 -12.41
N ILE A 28 28.21 22.21 -13.27
CA ILE A 28 26.78 22.43 -13.02
C ILE A 28 26.01 21.10 -13.09
N GLU A 29 26.24 20.27 -14.11
CA GLU A 29 25.61 18.94 -14.24
C GLU A 29 26.00 18.02 -13.06
N GLU A 30 27.26 18.00 -12.64
CA GLU A 30 27.73 17.27 -11.46
C GLU A 30 27.13 17.80 -10.15
N SER A 31 26.95 19.12 -10.04
CA SER A 31 26.30 19.72 -8.87
C SER A 31 24.81 19.35 -8.77
N LEU A 32 24.15 19.11 -9.91
CA LEU A 32 22.72 18.84 -10.01
C LEU A 32 22.37 17.34 -10.05
N ARG A 33 23.32 16.43 -10.29
CA ARG A 33 23.01 14.99 -10.31
C ARG A 33 22.55 14.49 -8.94
N PRO A 34 21.62 13.52 -8.88
CA PRO A 34 21.29 12.84 -7.62
C PRO A 34 22.54 12.19 -7.01
N LYS A 35 22.68 12.32 -5.69
CA LYS A 35 23.78 11.69 -4.93
C LYS A 35 23.31 10.41 -4.26
N LYS A 36 24.26 9.50 -4.04
CA LYS A 36 24.07 8.24 -3.31
C LYS A 36 24.87 8.28 -2.02
N PHE A 37 24.22 8.14 -0.88
CA PHE A 37 24.84 8.20 0.44
C PHE A 37 24.67 6.89 1.21
N VAL A 38 25.72 6.49 1.93
CA VAL A 38 25.66 5.38 2.89
C VAL A 38 25.99 5.86 4.30
N LEU A 39 25.12 5.57 5.26
CA LEU A 39 25.40 5.67 6.69
C LEU A 39 25.46 4.26 7.26
N SER A 40 26.65 3.80 7.62
CA SER A 40 26.87 2.46 8.17
C SER A 40 27.28 2.55 9.63
N ILE A 41 26.52 1.92 10.52
CA ILE A 41 26.68 1.99 11.97
C ILE A 41 26.91 0.58 12.52
N GLY A 42 27.98 0.42 13.30
CA GLY A 42 28.30 -0.84 13.97
C GLY A 42 28.75 -0.59 15.41
N VAL A 43 28.07 -1.21 16.37
CA VAL A 43 28.41 -1.13 17.81
C VAL A 43 28.79 -2.51 18.30
N ASN A 44 30.08 -2.72 18.57
CA ASN A 44 30.60 -3.96 19.13
C ASN A 44 30.75 -3.90 20.65
N LYS A 45 31.09 -2.75 21.21
CA LYS A 45 31.51 -2.64 22.62
C LYS A 45 30.48 -1.93 23.48
N PHE A 46 30.22 -2.48 24.66
CA PHE A 46 29.21 -1.97 25.59
C PHE A 46 29.80 -1.74 26.98
N GLN A 47 29.50 -0.60 27.60
CA GLN A 47 29.98 -0.26 28.94
C GLN A 47 29.26 -1.08 30.03
N SER A 48 28.04 -1.53 29.77
CA SER A 48 27.24 -2.29 30.72
C SER A 48 27.48 -3.80 30.58
N ASP A 49 27.77 -4.47 31.68
CA ASP A 49 27.91 -5.94 31.75
C ASP A 49 26.64 -6.71 31.35
N LEU A 50 25.48 -6.04 31.22
CA LEU A 50 24.26 -6.67 30.74
C LEU A 50 24.38 -7.11 29.27
N TRP A 51 25.06 -6.30 28.45
CA TRP A 51 25.30 -6.60 27.05
C TRP A 51 26.76 -6.96 26.86
N HIS A 52 27.02 -8.21 26.49
CA HIS A 52 28.37 -8.63 26.13
C HIS A 52 28.83 -7.94 24.83
N ASP A 53 30.14 -7.90 24.61
CA ASP A 53 30.67 -7.43 23.33
C ASP A 53 30.24 -8.34 22.17
N LEU A 54 29.85 -7.73 21.06
CA LEU A 54 29.62 -8.41 19.79
C LEU A 54 30.96 -8.63 19.06
N ARG A 55 31.01 -9.65 18.21
CA ARG A 55 32.25 -10.02 17.51
C ARG A 55 32.42 -9.29 16.19
N TYR A 56 31.32 -9.05 15.48
CA TYR A 56 31.35 -8.66 14.07
C TYR A 56 30.60 -7.37 13.74
N ALA A 57 29.83 -6.76 14.65
CA ALA A 57 29.05 -5.56 14.31
C ALA A 57 29.88 -4.39 13.73
N SER A 58 31.08 -4.12 14.26
CA SER A 58 31.98 -3.10 13.66
C SER A 58 32.51 -3.50 12.29
N LYS A 59 32.85 -4.78 12.12
CA LYS A 59 33.34 -5.33 10.84
C LYS A 59 32.23 -5.34 9.80
N ASP A 60 31.04 -5.78 10.17
CA ASP A 60 29.82 -5.75 9.37
C ASP A 60 29.58 -4.34 8.81
N ALA A 61 29.65 -3.32 9.68
CA ALA A 61 29.48 -1.93 9.26
C ALA A 61 30.58 -1.45 8.30
N GLN A 62 31.84 -1.86 8.53
CA GLN A 62 32.96 -1.58 7.63
C GLN A 62 32.76 -2.23 6.25
N ASP A 63 32.42 -3.52 6.22
CA ASP A 63 32.23 -4.27 4.98
C ASP A 63 31.07 -3.69 4.15
N VAL A 64 29.95 -3.34 4.81
CA VAL A 64 28.81 -2.69 4.15
C VAL A 64 29.21 -1.32 3.59
N TYR A 65 29.90 -0.49 4.37
CA TYR A 65 30.36 0.81 3.89
C TYR A 65 31.29 0.68 2.68
N GLN A 66 32.24 -0.25 2.74
CA GLN A 66 33.18 -0.52 1.65
C GLN A 66 32.49 -1.06 0.39
N ALA A 67 31.51 -1.97 0.54
CA ALA A 67 30.76 -2.48 -0.59
C ALA A 67 30.05 -1.34 -1.33
N PHE A 68 29.27 -0.53 -0.62
CA PHE A 68 28.51 0.57 -1.24
C PHE A 68 29.40 1.66 -1.86
N THR A 69 30.54 1.96 -1.25
CA THR A 69 31.49 2.97 -1.75
C THR A 69 32.52 2.42 -2.75
N SER A 70 32.49 1.11 -3.04
CA SER A 70 33.34 0.52 -4.06
C SER A 70 33.08 1.12 -5.45
N GLU A 71 34.07 1.09 -6.33
CA GLU A 71 33.92 1.55 -7.72
C GLU A 71 32.79 0.83 -8.47
N SER A 72 32.48 -0.41 -8.08
CA SER A 72 31.45 -1.22 -8.74
C SER A 72 30.01 -0.79 -8.43
N ILE A 73 29.75 -0.22 -7.25
CA ILE A 73 28.42 0.28 -6.84
C ILE A 73 28.38 1.82 -6.96
N GLY A 74 29.46 2.49 -6.57
CA GLY A 74 29.70 3.91 -6.83
C GLY A 74 28.83 4.84 -6.00
N PHE A 75 28.66 4.59 -4.69
CA PHE A 75 28.08 5.60 -3.81
C PHE A 75 29.06 6.77 -3.63
N ASP A 76 28.52 7.98 -3.48
CA ASP A 76 29.28 9.23 -3.35
C ASP A 76 29.95 9.42 -1.97
N GLY A 77 29.99 8.34 -1.18
CA GLY A 77 30.46 8.32 0.20
C GLY A 77 29.33 8.39 1.22
N GLY A 78 29.64 8.98 2.37
CA GLY A 78 28.75 9.04 3.53
C GLY A 78 29.55 8.83 4.81
N MET A 79 28.95 8.20 5.82
CA MET A 79 29.53 8.07 7.15
C MET A 79 29.63 6.61 7.59
N LEU A 80 30.78 6.25 8.14
CA LEU A 80 30.98 5.02 8.89
C LEU A 80 31.09 5.39 10.37
N VAL A 81 30.18 4.91 11.19
CA VAL A 81 30.14 5.14 12.64
C VAL A 81 30.35 3.81 13.34
N THR A 82 31.60 3.57 13.76
CA THR A 82 31.97 2.36 14.48
C THR A 82 33.21 2.60 15.32
N GLU A 83 33.55 1.66 16.20
CA GLU A 83 34.74 1.74 17.03
C GLU A 83 36.02 1.81 16.18
N THR A 84 36.89 2.74 16.54
CA THR A 84 38.22 2.94 15.97
C THR A 84 39.24 3.11 17.10
N PRO A 85 40.56 3.01 16.84
CA PRO A 85 41.56 3.32 17.86
C PRO A 85 41.41 4.73 18.47
N SER A 86 40.89 5.69 17.69
CA SER A 86 40.67 7.08 18.11
C SER A 86 39.28 7.36 18.71
N SER A 87 38.28 6.52 18.43
CA SER A 87 36.95 6.57 19.04
C SER A 87 36.52 5.15 19.42
N PRO A 88 36.85 4.68 20.63
CA PRO A 88 36.66 3.28 21.01
C PRO A 88 35.21 2.93 21.41
N THR A 89 34.29 3.88 21.29
CA THR A 89 32.89 3.80 21.69
C THR A 89 32.00 4.34 20.57
N VAL A 90 30.74 3.92 20.56
CA VAL A 90 29.69 4.45 19.68
C VAL A 90 28.47 4.79 20.52
N SER A 91 28.31 6.07 20.84
CA SER A 91 27.26 6.59 21.73
C SER A 91 25.96 6.88 20.98
N LYS A 92 24.86 7.04 21.73
CA LYS A 92 23.59 7.56 21.17
C LYS A 92 23.80 8.89 20.45
N ALA A 93 24.52 9.81 21.09
CA ALA A 93 24.78 11.14 20.56
C ALA A 93 25.56 11.13 19.23
N GLU A 94 26.52 10.21 19.06
CA GLU A 94 27.27 10.06 17.81
C GLU A 94 26.37 9.57 16.66
N ILE A 95 25.46 8.64 16.94
CA ILE A 95 24.52 8.13 15.95
C ILE A 95 23.51 9.22 15.55
N GLU A 96 22.94 9.94 16.52
CA GLU A 96 22.02 11.06 16.26
C GLU A 96 22.69 12.16 15.42
N GLN A 97 23.93 12.52 15.74
CA GLN A 97 24.72 13.46 14.94
C GLN A 97 24.96 12.95 13.52
N ALA A 98 25.17 11.65 13.34
CA ALA A 98 25.34 11.07 12.01
C ALA A 98 24.04 11.13 11.19
N PHE A 99 22.88 10.87 11.81
CA PHE A 99 21.58 11.08 11.15
C PHE A 99 21.34 12.54 10.79
N GLU A 100 21.67 13.49 11.67
CA GLU A 100 21.53 14.92 11.37
C GLU A 100 22.46 15.34 10.22
N ARG A 101 23.73 14.90 10.23
CA ARG A 101 24.65 15.15 9.10
C ARG A 101 24.15 14.55 7.80
N LEU A 102 23.53 13.37 7.84
CA LEU A 102 22.95 12.72 6.68
C LEU A 102 21.76 13.52 6.15
N TYR A 103 20.89 13.99 7.04
CA TYR A 103 19.77 14.87 6.70
C TYR A 103 20.23 16.18 6.06
N GLN A 104 21.29 16.80 6.58
CA GLN A 104 21.89 18.02 5.99
C GLN A 104 22.55 17.75 4.64
N SER A 105 23.15 16.56 4.46
CA SER A 105 23.79 16.15 3.21
C SER A 105 22.79 15.74 2.12
N ASN A 106 21.59 15.30 2.50
CA ASN A 106 20.52 14.95 1.59
C ASN A 106 19.91 16.22 0.98
N ARG A 107 20.19 16.44 -0.31
CA ARG A 107 19.90 17.69 -1.03
C ARG A 107 18.49 17.72 -1.59
N ASN A 108 18.02 16.61 -2.16
CA ASN A 108 16.69 16.50 -2.77
C ASN A 108 16.10 15.08 -2.67
N ASP A 109 14.91 14.92 -3.22
CA ASP A 109 14.09 13.70 -3.20
C ASP A 109 14.58 12.58 -4.13
N GLU A 110 15.44 12.89 -5.10
CA GLU A 110 16.01 11.93 -6.05
C GLU A 110 17.31 11.27 -5.57
N ASP A 111 17.94 11.81 -4.52
CA ASP A 111 19.09 11.20 -3.85
C ASP A 111 18.76 9.77 -3.40
N MET A 112 19.77 8.90 -3.34
CA MET A 112 19.65 7.53 -2.84
C MET A 112 20.33 7.41 -1.48
N ILE A 113 19.69 6.77 -0.51
CA ILE A 113 20.23 6.64 0.84
C ILE A 113 20.18 5.19 1.31
N VAL A 114 21.30 4.69 1.80
CA VAL A 114 21.38 3.42 2.53
C VAL A 114 21.78 3.72 3.96
N VAL A 115 20.97 3.29 4.92
CA VAL A 115 21.32 3.30 6.33
C VAL A 115 21.43 1.85 6.81
N TYR A 116 22.57 1.48 7.38
CA TYR A 116 22.84 0.15 7.93
C TYR A 116 23.17 0.27 9.41
N ILE A 117 22.57 -0.59 10.26
CA ILE A 117 22.80 -0.61 11.71
C ILE A 117 22.98 -2.04 12.20
N SER A 118 24.13 -2.33 12.81
CA SER A 118 24.44 -3.58 13.50
C SER A 118 24.77 -3.29 14.97
N SER A 119 23.97 -3.84 15.89
CA SER A 119 24.16 -3.68 17.33
C SER A 119 23.35 -4.73 18.10
N HIS A 120 23.32 -4.62 19.43
CA HIS A 120 22.32 -5.23 20.26
C HIS A 120 20.96 -4.53 20.15
N GLY A 121 19.88 -5.30 20.31
CA GLY A 121 18.52 -4.79 20.48
C GLY A 121 17.84 -5.32 21.73
N THR A 122 16.96 -4.53 22.34
CA THR A 122 16.15 -4.95 23.49
C THR A 122 14.71 -4.47 23.40
N VAL A 123 13.89 -4.94 24.34
CA VAL A 123 12.52 -4.49 24.57
C VAL A 123 12.45 -3.93 25.99
N ALA A 124 11.83 -2.77 26.14
CA ALA A 124 11.54 -2.21 27.45
C ALA A 124 10.19 -1.48 27.45
N TYR A 125 9.61 -1.28 28.63
CA TYR A 125 8.40 -0.46 28.73
C TYR A 125 8.72 1.00 28.41
N LYS A 126 7.80 1.66 27.70
CA LYS A 126 7.79 3.11 27.45
C LYS A 126 6.54 3.74 28.09
N ASP A 127 6.44 5.07 28.03
CA ASP A 127 5.30 5.86 28.53
C ASP A 127 4.91 5.54 29.99
N GLY A 128 5.91 5.44 30.86
CA GLY A 128 5.68 5.18 32.30
C GLY A 128 5.17 3.77 32.61
N GLY A 129 5.37 2.79 31.71
CA GLY A 129 4.98 1.39 31.93
C GLY A 129 3.79 0.91 31.09
N GLN A 130 3.20 1.78 30.27
CA GLN A 130 1.92 1.51 29.61
C GLN A 130 2.05 0.71 28.31
N THR A 131 3.14 0.90 27.56
CA THR A 131 3.37 0.24 26.28
C THR A 131 4.78 -0.33 26.20
N LEU A 132 5.01 -1.29 25.30
CA LEU A 132 6.34 -1.85 25.05
C LEU A 132 7.00 -1.10 23.88
N GLY A 133 8.27 -0.72 24.05
CA GLY A 133 9.13 -0.08 23.06
C GLY A 133 10.28 -0.99 22.65
N ARG A 134 10.81 -0.75 21.45
CA ARG A 134 12.00 -1.42 20.89
C ARG A 134 13.16 -0.46 20.96
N TYR A 135 14.31 -0.93 21.44
CA TYR A 135 15.49 -0.09 21.61
C TYR A 135 16.70 -0.73 20.95
N ILE A 136 17.55 0.12 20.36
CA ILE A 136 18.86 -0.24 19.83
C ILE A 136 19.87 0.20 20.87
N ILE A 137 20.72 -0.73 21.28
CA ILE A 137 21.72 -0.50 22.32
C ILE A 137 22.92 0.19 21.70
N THR A 138 23.43 1.17 22.41
CA THR A 138 24.66 1.91 22.09
C THR A 138 25.70 1.60 23.15
N SER A 139 26.96 1.97 22.91
CA SER A 139 28.06 1.67 23.83
C SER A 139 27.85 2.24 25.24
N ASP A 140 27.13 3.35 25.36
CA ASP A 140 26.84 4.11 26.58
C ASP A 140 25.43 3.85 27.15
N THR A 141 24.70 2.86 26.62
CA THR A 141 23.36 2.54 27.13
C THR A 141 23.40 2.07 28.59
N ASP A 142 22.65 2.75 29.46
CA ASP A 142 22.39 2.33 30.84
C ASP A 142 21.10 1.49 30.88
N PRO A 143 21.15 0.21 31.33
CA PRO A 143 19.96 -0.63 31.49
C PRO A 143 18.87 -0.04 32.39
N LYS A 144 19.23 0.88 33.29
CA LYS A 144 18.30 1.57 34.19
C LYS A 144 17.68 2.82 33.56
N ASN A 145 18.25 3.33 32.46
CA ASN A 145 17.81 4.53 31.78
C ASN A 145 17.80 4.36 30.25
N LEU A 146 17.15 3.30 29.77
CA LEU A 146 17.08 2.97 28.33
C LEU A 146 16.48 4.10 27.49
N LYS A 147 15.46 4.80 27.99
CA LYS A 147 14.79 5.87 27.26
C LYS A 147 15.76 6.99 26.84
N GLU A 148 16.66 7.37 27.75
CA GLU A 148 17.57 8.50 27.49
C GLU A 148 18.87 8.05 26.82
N THR A 149 19.33 6.82 27.09
CA THR A 149 20.67 6.36 26.70
C THR A 149 20.72 5.33 25.57
N ALA A 150 19.58 4.72 25.22
CA ALA A 150 19.44 3.89 24.02
C ALA A 150 18.69 4.65 22.92
N ILE A 151 18.78 4.17 21.67
CA ILE A 151 18.00 4.72 20.56
C ILE A 151 16.64 4.02 20.56
N ASP A 152 15.56 4.79 20.71
CA ASP A 152 14.21 4.27 20.49
C ASP A 152 14.01 3.98 19.00
N TYR A 153 13.46 2.81 18.68
CA TYR A 153 13.14 2.44 17.31
C TYR A 153 12.19 3.44 16.64
N ASP A 154 11.25 4.00 17.39
CA ASP A 154 10.28 4.96 16.88
C ASP A 154 10.99 6.29 16.52
N GLU A 155 11.94 6.73 17.36
CA GLU A 155 12.81 7.89 17.09
C GLU A 155 13.74 7.67 15.88
N LEU A 156 14.27 6.45 15.72
CA LEU A 156 15.04 6.05 14.55
C LEU A 156 14.18 6.14 13.27
N MET A 157 12.97 5.58 13.33
CA MET A 157 12.05 5.59 12.19
C MET A 157 11.63 7.01 11.82
N GLU A 158 11.42 7.90 12.79
CA GLU A 158 11.15 9.32 12.56
C GLU A 158 12.36 10.02 11.90
N SER A 159 13.57 9.77 12.41
CA SER A 159 14.79 10.33 11.84
C SER A 159 15.00 9.88 10.39
N PHE A 160 14.73 8.60 10.10
CA PHE A 160 14.78 8.04 8.76
C PHE A 160 13.67 8.57 7.84
N SER A 161 12.43 8.72 8.35
CA SER A 161 11.31 9.23 7.56
C SER A 161 11.50 10.70 7.17
N ARG A 162 12.14 11.50 8.04
CA ARG A 162 12.49 12.91 7.79
C ARG A 162 13.49 13.14 6.67
N LEU A 163 14.27 12.13 6.27
CA LEU A 163 15.16 12.24 5.11
C LEU A 163 14.34 12.58 3.85
N LYS A 164 14.78 13.59 3.10
CA LYS A 164 14.08 14.11 1.90
C LYS A 164 14.01 13.09 0.75
N SER A 165 15.01 12.21 0.66
CA SER A 165 15.10 11.16 -0.35
C SER A 165 13.85 10.26 -0.35
N ARG A 166 13.33 9.99 -1.55
CA ARG A 166 12.34 8.92 -1.79
C ARG A 166 12.99 7.55 -1.95
N LYS A 167 14.27 7.47 -2.34
CA LYS A 167 15.00 6.21 -2.61
C LYS A 167 15.86 5.84 -1.42
N LYS A 168 15.24 5.41 -0.32
CA LYS A 168 15.94 5.18 0.95
C LYS A 168 15.68 3.79 1.51
N VAL A 169 16.74 3.13 1.98
CA VAL A 169 16.67 1.85 2.67
C VAL A 169 17.29 1.93 4.05
N LEU A 170 16.60 1.34 5.03
CA LEU A 170 17.09 1.11 6.39
C LEU A 170 17.30 -0.38 6.58
N ILE A 171 18.51 -0.80 6.91
CA ILE A 171 18.92 -2.19 7.08
C ILE A 171 19.31 -2.42 8.53
N LEU A 172 18.55 -3.26 9.22
CA LEU A 172 18.68 -3.50 10.66
C LEU A 172 19.21 -4.91 10.91
N ALA A 173 20.48 -4.99 11.30
CA ALA A 173 21.19 -6.21 11.65
C ALA A 173 21.21 -6.48 13.16
N PHE A 174 20.06 -6.29 13.80
CA PHE A 174 19.83 -6.58 15.23
C PHE A 174 18.43 -7.18 15.42
N CYS A 175 18.17 -7.75 16.60
CA CYS A 175 16.88 -8.36 16.93
C CYS A 175 16.34 -7.89 18.29
N HIS A 176 15.08 -8.22 18.58
CA HIS A 176 14.39 -7.91 19.86
C HIS A 176 13.83 -9.17 20.54
N SER A 177 14.32 -10.35 20.16
CA SER A 177 13.80 -11.66 20.57
C SER A 177 14.27 -12.14 21.95
N GLY A 178 15.24 -11.47 22.56
CA GLY A 178 15.93 -11.91 23.78
C GLY A 178 16.92 -13.06 23.61
N VAL A 179 17.27 -13.39 22.37
CA VAL A 179 18.31 -14.37 21.99
C VAL A 179 19.16 -13.82 20.83
N GLY A 180 20.41 -14.28 20.70
CA GLY A 180 21.34 -13.80 19.66
C GLY A 180 21.81 -12.37 19.94
N LYS A 181 21.76 -11.48 18.94
CA LYS A 181 21.99 -10.04 19.11
C LYS A 181 20.90 -9.34 19.96
N SER A 182 19.95 -10.05 20.58
CA SER A 182 18.98 -9.46 21.51
C SER A 182 19.16 -9.93 22.94
N ILE A 183 19.18 -8.99 23.88
CA ILE A 183 19.28 -9.28 25.31
C ILE A 183 18.13 -8.57 26.05
N LEU A 184 17.31 -9.33 26.77
CA LEU A 184 16.21 -8.83 27.59
C LEU A 184 16.62 -8.73 29.06
N THR A 185 16.19 -7.66 29.74
CA THR A 185 16.36 -7.55 31.19
C THR A 185 15.58 -8.67 31.92
N PRO A 186 16.00 -9.11 33.13
CA PRO A 186 15.28 -10.13 33.88
C PRO A 186 13.82 -9.77 34.16
N GLN A 187 13.53 -8.49 34.38
CA GLN A 187 12.16 -7.98 34.51
C GLN A 187 11.36 -8.19 33.23
N MET A 188 11.96 -7.85 32.08
CA MET A 188 11.29 -7.99 30.79
C MET A 188 11.08 -9.46 30.39
N LYS A 189 12.01 -10.35 30.72
CA LYS A 189 11.81 -11.81 30.53
C LYS A 189 10.58 -12.30 31.29
N ARG A 190 10.37 -11.86 32.52
CA ARG A 190 9.17 -12.21 33.33
C ARG A 190 7.90 -11.57 32.77
N ALA A 191 7.97 -10.29 32.39
CA ALA A 191 6.85 -9.58 31.81
C ALA A 191 6.40 -10.19 30.47
N LEU A 192 7.32 -10.51 29.56
CA LEU A 192 7.00 -11.12 28.27
C LEU A 192 6.54 -12.59 28.39
N ALA A 193 6.91 -13.29 29.46
CA ALA A 193 6.44 -14.65 29.73
C ALA A 193 4.98 -14.72 30.22
N SER A 194 4.46 -13.68 30.88
CA SER A 194 3.07 -13.63 31.37
C SER A 194 2.05 -13.23 30.30
N LEU A 195 2.55 -13.01 29.11
CA LEU A 195 1.92 -12.22 28.07
C LEU A 195 1.47 -13.20 26.95
N LYS A 196 0.15 -13.38 26.77
CA LYS A 196 -0.47 -14.37 25.85
C LYS A 196 -0.65 -13.95 24.37
N SER A 197 -0.57 -12.67 24.01
CA SER A 197 -0.73 -12.14 22.64
C SER A 197 0.58 -11.62 22.02
N ALA A 198 0.53 -11.02 20.82
CA ALA A 198 1.63 -10.23 20.25
C ALA A 198 1.58 -8.79 20.80
N TYR A 199 2.73 -8.22 21.21
CA TYR A 199 2.80 -6.93 21.93
C TYR A 199 3.19 -5.72 21.09
N PHE A 200 3.77 -5.97 19.94
CA PHE A 200 4.14 -4.93 19.01
C PHE A 200 3.25 -5.10 17.80
N GLN A 201 2.36 -4.14 17.60
CA GLN A 201 1.90 -3.85 16.26
C GLN A 201 2.98 -2.99 15.63
N GLU A 202 3.49 -3.38 14.48
CA GLU A 202 4.38 -2.49 13.76
C GLU A 202 3.60 -1.21 13.44
N PRO A 203 4.06 -0.04 13.90
CA PRO A 203 3.34 1.18 13.60
C PRO A 203 3.30 1.35 12.09
N ILE A 204 2.09 1.62 11.58
CA ILE A 204 1.90 2.09 10.22
C ILE A 204 2.35 3.56 10.24
N TYR A 205 3.66 3.78 10.31
CA TYR A 205 4.22 5.09 9.97
C TYR A 205 3.88 5.38 8.51
N GLU A 206 3.49 6.61 8.21
CA GLU A 206 3.53 7.15 6.86
C GLU A 206 4.98 7.04 6.38
N ARG A 207 5.27 6.04 5.55
CA ARG A 207 6.59 5.86 4.96
C ARG A 207 6.58 6.55 3.60
N ALA A 208 7.64 7.28 3.31
CA ALA A 208 7.78 7.90 1.99
C ALA A 208 7.78 6.80 0.91
N GLU A 209 7.14 7.09 -0.22
CA GLU A 209 7.17 6.23 -1.40
C GLU A 209 8.62 5.96 -1.81
N GLY A 210 8.99 4.67 -1.95
CA GLY A 210 10.36 4.21 -2.21
C GLY A 210 11.20 3.94 -0.95
N SER A 211 10.61 4.02 0.23
CA SER A 211 11.23 3.63 1.50
C SER A 211 11.19 2.11 1.71
N ILE A 212 12.34 1.52 2.03
CA ILE A 212 12.52 0.09 2.30
C ILE A 212 13.10 -0.07 3.71
N VAL A 213 12.56 -0.99 4.51
CA VAL A 213 13.14 -1.42 5.79
C VAL A 213 13.41 -2.90 5.72
N LEU A 214 14.66 -3.30 5.85
CA LEU A 214 15.12 -4.68 5.84
C LEU A 214 15.59 -5.06 7.25
N THR A 215 15.21 -6.23 7.74
CA THR A 215 15.65 -6.74 9.04
C THR A 215 16.36 -8.08 8.88
N ALA A 216 17.44 -8.28 9.61
CA ALA A 216 18.22 -9.52 9.58
C ALA A 216 17.46 -10.74 10.12
N SER A 217 16.42 -10.54 10.93
CA SER A 217 15.60 -11.61 11.48
C SER A 217 14.15 -11.19 11.63
N GLY A 218 13.27 -12.18 11.68
CA GLY A 218 11.85 -12.01 11.88
C GLY A 218 11.49 -11.80 13.35
N TRP A 219 10.18 -11.65 13.57
CA TRP A 219 9.62 -11.48 14.91
C TRP A 219 9.98 -12.66 15.84
N LYS A 220 10.54 -12.37 17.03
CA LYS A 220 10.99 -13.35 18.04
C LYS A 220 12.11 -14.30 17.57
N GLU A 221 12.76 -14.02 16.45
CA GLU A 221 13.90 -14.80 15.97
C GLU A 221 15.22 -14.11 16.34
N PRO A 222 16.31 -14.87 16.56
CA PRO A 222 17.63 -14.28 16.77
C PRO A 222 18.22 -13.76 15.45
N ALA A 223 18.95 -12.65 15.50
CA ALA A 223 19.99 -12.33 14.54
C ALA A 223 21.32 -12.91 15.06
N LEU A 224 21.99 -13.75 14.25
CA LEU A 224 23.13 -14.57 14.68
C LEU A 224 24.47 -14.07 14.10
N GLU A 225 25.52 -14.17 14.91
CA GLU A 225 26.92 -14.02 14.50
C GLU A 225 27.57 -15.38 14.29
N ASP A 226 28.31 -15.54 13.18
CA ASP A 226 28.96 -16.81 12.83
C ASP A 226 30.44 -16.61 12.52
N SER A 227 31.30 -17.38 13.18
CA SER A 227 32.75 -17.25 13.04
C SER A 227 33.32 -17.80 11.74
N ASN A 228 32.62 -18.73 11.08
CA ASN A 228 33.01 -19.24 9.77
C ASN A 228 32.68 -18.22 8.67
N LEU A 229 31.61 -17.45 8.86
CA LEU A 229 31.24 -16.35 7.97
C LEU A 229 32.05 -15.07 8.25
N GLN A 230 32.55 -14.91 9.48
CA GLN A 230 33.25 -13.71 9.96
C GLN A 230 32.40 -12.43 9.83
N ASN A 231 31.09 -12.58 9.94
CA ASN A 231 30.08 -11.54 9.88
C ASN A 231 28.85 -12.05 10.64
N ASP A 232 27.85 -11.20 10.85
CA ASP A 232 26.52 -11.74 11.09
C ASP A 232 25.97 -12.45 9.84
N VAL A 233 25.14 -13.47 10.05
CA VAL A 233 24.72 -14.39 8.99
C VAL A 233 24.00 -13.64 7.87
N TYR A 234 23.14 -12.67 8.22
CA TYR A 234 22.38 -11.92 7.22
C TYR A 234 23.29 -11.00 6.43
N THR A 235 24.16 -10.25 7.12
CA THR A 235 25.07 -9.29 6.48
C THR A 235 26.02 -9.96 5.51
N HIS A 236 26.55 -11.14 5.87
CA HIS A 236 27.37 -11.94 4.95
C HIS A 236 26.66 -12.24 3.63
N PHE A 237 25.42 -12.72 3.71
CA PHE A 237 24.65 -13.08 2.50
C PHE A 237 24.09 -11.86 1.79
N LEU A 238 23.83 -10.75 2.49
CA LEU A 238 23.46 -9.47 1.87
C LEU A 238 24.60 -8.95 1.00
N LEU A 239 25.83 -8.93 1.50
CA LEU A 239 27.01 -8.50 0.74
C LEU A 239 27.19 -9.34 -0.53
N LYS A 240 27.02 -10.67 -0.43
CA LYS A 240 27.00 -11.55 -1.60
C LYS A 240 25.85 -11.24 -2.54
N GLY A 241 24.66 -10.95 -2.01
CA GLY A 241 23.47 -10.60 -2.77
C GLY A 241 23.63 -9.33 -3.61
N LEU A 242 24.43 -8.35 -3.16
CA LEU A 242 24.78 -7.14 -3.92
C LEU A 242 25.56 -7.44 -5.21
N GLU A 243 26.04 -8.67 -5.38
CA GLU A 243 26.74 -9.14 -6.57
C GLU A 243 25.85 -10.02 -7.48
N GLN A 244 24.62 -10.32 -7.07
CA GLN A 244 23.73 -11.24 -7.78
C GLN A 244 22.58 -10.50 -8.46
N ASP A 245 22.67 -10.33 -9.77
CA ASP A 245 21.55 -9.97 -10.64
C ASP A 245 20.62 -11.21 -10.76
N GLN A 246 19.56 -11.25 -9.95
CA GLN A 246 18.69 -12.43 -9.84
C GLN A 246 17.77 -12.55 -11.06
N ASN A 247 17.32 -11.42 -11.60
CA ASN A 247 16.34 -11.35 -12.68
C ASN A 247 16.99 -11.26 -14.09
N GLY A 248 18.29 -11.00 -14.17
CA GLY A 248 19.08 -10.91 -15.41
C GLY A 248 18.87 -9.61 -16.19
N ASP A 249 18.44 -8.53 -15.54
CA ASP A 249 18.13 -7.24 -16.18
C ASP A 249 19.35 -6.32 -16.38
N GLY A 250 20.53 -6.77 -15.92
CA GLY A 250 21.80 -6.03 -16.01
C GLY A 250 22.03 -5.05 -14.86
N ALA A 251 21.16 -5.05 -13.86
CA ALA A 251 21.29 -4.30 -12.62
C ALA A 251 21.15 -5.23 -11.40
N VAL A 252 21.49 -4.70 -10.22
CA VAL A 252 21.18 -5.33 -8.94
C VAL A 252 20.42 -4.33 -8.11
N SER A 253 19.22 -4.71 -7.69
CA SER A 253 18.41 -3.94 -6.77
C SER A 253 18.65 -4.34 -5.31
N ILE A 254 18.26 -3.49 -4.36
CA ILE A 254 18.37 -3.84 -2.94
C ILE A 254 17.38 -4.96 -2.58
N THR A 255 16.22 -5.05 -3.24
CA THR A 255 15.26 -6.13 -3.04
C THR A 255 15.76 -7.47 -3.55
N GLU A 256 16.51 -7.51 -4.65
CA GLU A 256 17.17 -8.72 -5.14
C GLU A 256 18.25 -9.19 -4.17
N ALA A 257 19.11 -8.27 -3.72
CA ALA A 257 20.14 -8.56 -2.72
C ALA A 257 19.51 -9.10 -1.42
N HIS A 258 18.40 -8.50 -0.96
CA HIS A 258 17.64 -8.99 0.18
C HIS A 258 17.02 -10.36 -0.06
N THR A 259 16.46 -10.62 -1.24
CA THR A 259 15.83 -11.90 -1.59
C THR A 259 16.87 -13.02 -1.54
N PHE A 260 18.05 -12.79 -2.13
CA PHE A 260 19.18 -13.71 -2.03
C PHE A 260 19.61 -13.91 -0.57
N ALA A 261 19.79 -12.83 0.18
CA ALA A 261 20.21 -12.89 1.58
C ALA A 261 19.23 -13.66 2.46
N SER A 262 17.93 -13.45 2.26
CA SER A 262 16.84 -14.12 2.97
C SER A 262 16.87 -15.63 2.74
N ASN A 263 16.98 -16.05 1.48
CA ASN A 263 17.02 -17.46 1.12
C ASN A 263 18.26 -18.15 1.71
N MET A 264 19.43 -17.54 1.57
CA MET A 264 20.68 -18.11 2.07
C MET A 264 20.73 -18.14 3.60
N THR A 265 20.24 -17.09 4.27
CA THR A 265 20.16 -17.03 5.74
C THR A 265 19.22 -18.12 6.27
N TYR A 266 18.06 -18.30 5.63
CA TYR A 266 17.13 -19.36 6.00
C TYR A 266 17.77 -20.74 5.87
N GLN A 267 18.43 -21.02 4.75
CA GLN A 267 19.07 -22.30 4.49
C GLN A 267 20.23 -22.56 5.45
N TYR A 268 21.13 -21.59 5.62
CA TYR A 268 22.31 -21.69 6.48
C TYR A 268 21.92 -21.89 7.95
N THR A 269 20.89 -21.19 8.41
CA THR A 269 20.42 -21.30 9.81
C THR A 269 19.38 -22.39 10.02
N GLN A 270 19.06 -23.18 8.98
CA GLN A 270 18.04 -24.23 9.01
C GLN A 270 16.69 -23.71 9.52
N GLY A 271 16.31 -22.51 9.08
CA GLY A 271 15.05 -21.85 9.39
C GLY A 271 14.98 -21.18 10.77
N ARG A 272 16.10 -21.11 11.51
CA ARG A 272 16.19 -20.44 12.83
C ARG A 272 16.21 -18.91 12.73
N GLN A 273 16.61 -18.37 11.58
CA GLN A 273 16.64 -16.94 11.30
C GLN A 273 16.00 -16.70 9.93
N ARG A 274 14.99 -15.84 9.89
CA ARG A 274 14.25 -15.49 8.68
C ARG A 274 14.27 -13.98 8.53
N PRO A 275 15.15 -13.43 7.67
CA PRO A 275 15.13 -12.00 7.40
C PRO A 275 13.76 -11.56 6.86
N SER A 276 13.43 -10.28 7.06
CA SER A 276 12.16 -9.73 6.61
C SER A 276 12.33 -8.36 5.97
N ALA A 277 11.34 -7.96 5.18
CA ALA A 277 11.30 -6.67 4.52
C ALA A 277 9.92 -6.02 4.69
N ILE A 278 9.93 -4.71 4.93
CA ILE A 278 8.77 -3.83 4.92
C ILE A 278 9.06 -2.76 3.88
N MET A 279 8.21 -2.63 2.88
CA MET A 279 8.48 -1.76 1.75
C MET A 279 7.22 -1.06 1.29
N GLU A 280 7.36 0.19 0.87
CA GLU A 280 6.30 0.98 0.24
C GLU A 280 6.74 1.38 -1.17
N LEU A 281 6.60 0.45 -2.13
CA LEU A 281 6.99 0.64 -3.53
C LEU A 281 5.78 0.95 -4.41
N LEU A 282 5.90 1.92 -5.31
CA LEU A 282 5.00 2.10 -6.45
C LEU A 282 5.78 1.82 -7.75
N GLY A 283 5.59 0.63 -8.31
CA GLY A 283 6.30 0.22 -9.53
C GLY A 283 7.48 -0.71 -9.24
N ALA A 284 8.54 -0.61 -10.05
CA ALA A 284 9.78 -1.36 -9.84
C ALA A 284 10.58 -0.86 -8.62
N ASP A 285 11.52 -1.68 -8.12
CA ASP A 285 12.42 -1.27 -7.04
C ASP A 285 13.19 0.01 -7.43
N PRO A 286 12.96 1.15 -6.74
CA PRO A 286 13.68 2.39 -7.03
C PRO A 286 15.13 2.36 -6.55
N MET A 287 15.54 1.33 -5.80
CA MET A 287 16.88 1.18 -5.21
C MET A 287 17.77 0.24 -6.02
N VAL A 288 18.03 0.59 -7.28
CA VAL A 288 19.08 -0.04 -8.09
C VAL A 288 20.44 0.40 -7.57
N VAL A 289 21.14 -0.50 -6.89
CA VAL A 289 22.41 -0.19 -6.22
C VAL A 289 23.60 -0.37 -7.16
N LYS A 290 23.53 -1.31 -8.11
CA LYS A 290 24.60 -1.62 -9.06
C LYS A 290 24.07 -1.79 -10.48
N GLY A 291 24.87 -1.38 -11.46
CA GLY A 291 24.52 -1.55 -12.88
C GLY A 291 23.48 -0.54 -13.38
N THR A 292 22.88 -0.83 -14.53
CA THR A 292 21.82 -0.03 -15.12
C THR A 292 20.84 -1.01 -15.74
N ILE A 293 19.56 -0.86 -15.41
CA ILE A 293 18.50 -1.69 -15.97
C ILE A 293 18.55 -1.53 -17.48
N ASN A 294 18.98 -2.58 -18.16
CA ASN A 294 18.99 -2.63 -19.62
C ASN A 294 17.63 -3.17 -20.05
N ASN A 295 16.76 -2.27 -20.51
CA ASN A 295 15.42 -2.56 -21.00
C ASN A 295 15.41 -3.64 -22.11
N LYS A 296 15.40 -4.91 -21.69
CA LYS A 296 14.61 -5.98 -22.31
C LYS A 296 13.48 -6.31 -21.35
N SER A 297 12.63 -5.29 -21.22
CA SER A 297 11.42 -5.14 -20.43
C SER A 297 10.63 -6.44 -20.38
N ARG A 298 10.49 -6.97 -19.16
CA ARG A 298 9.44 -7.92 -18.85
C ARG A 298 8.97 -7.62 -17.44
N ALA A 299 7.65 -7.62 -17.26
CA ALA A 299 7.08 -7.54 -15.93
C ALA A 299 7.56 -8.74 -15.08
N SER A 300 7.66 -8.58 -13.77
CA SER A 300 8.02 -9.67 -12.86
C SER A 300 6.98 -9.81 -11.75
N LEU A 301 6.74 -11.05 -11.34
CA LEU A 301 5.90 -11.43 -10.21
C LEU A 301 6.81 -12.05 -9.14
N TYR A 302 6.79 -11.53 -7.92
CA TYR A 302 7.68 -11.98 -6.84
C TYR A 302 6.94 -12.18 -5.52
N SER A 303 7.62 -12.79 -4.56
CA SER A 303 7.11 -12.96 -3.20
C SER A 303 8.17 -12.75 -2.15
N LEU A 304 7.98 -11.74 -1.29
CA LEU A 304 8.87 -11.47 -0.15
C LEU A 304 8.43 -12.20 1.12
N MET A 305 7.27 -12.83 1.11
CA MET A 305 6.83 -13.67 2.22
C MET A 305 7.23 -15.10 1.93
N GLY A 306 8.11 -15.68 2.76
CA GLY A 306 8.59 -17.05 2.58
C GLY A 306 7.47 -18.08 2.39
N ARG A 307 6.30 -17.90 3.05
CA ARG A 307 5.14 -18.80 2.88
C ARG A 307 4.51 -18.79 1.47
N PHE A 308 4.65 -17.69 0.73
CA PHE A 308 4.06 -17.52 -0.60
C PHE A 308 5.09 -17.72 -1.72
N SER A 309 6.38 -17.79 -1.39
CA SER A 309 7.46 -18.04 -2.35
C SER A 309 7.35 -19.39 -3.06
N ARG A 310 6.63 -20.36 -2.48
CA ARG A 310 6.44 -21.71 -3.04
C ARG A 310 5.19 -21.87 -3.89
N LEU A 311 4.39 -20.82 -4.05
CA LEU A 311 3.18 -20.91 -4.87
C LEU A 311 3.57 -21.17 -6.33
N LEU A 312 2.89 -22.12 -6.96
CA LEU A 312 3.04 -22.42 -8.37
C LEU A 312 2.25 -21.38 -9.17
N VAL A 313 2.91 -20.77 -10.15
CA VAL A 313 2.34 -19.71 -10.97
C VAL A 313 2.07 -20.23 -12.37
N SER A 314 0.89 -19.96 -12.87
CA SER A 314 0.52 -20.19 -14.27
C SER A 314 -0.01 -18.90 -14.87
N VAL A 315 0.42 -18.58 -16.10
CA VAL A 315 -0.05 -17.43 -16.86
C VAL A 315 -0.66 -17.91 -18.17
N ASP A 316 -1.92 -17.60 -18.43
CA ASP A 316 -2.69 -18.08 -19.59
C ASP A 316 -2.62 -19.61 -19.76
N GLY A 317 -2.66 -20.33 -18.64
CA GLY A 317 -2.57 -21.79 -18.58
C GLY A 317 -1.15 -22.36 -18.76
N LYS A 318 -0.15 -21.53 -19.04
CA LYS A 318 1.25 -21.94 -19.09
C LYS A 318 1.86 -21.91 -17.70
N ASP A 319 2.40 -23.05 -17.26
CA ASP A 319 3.14 -23.14 -16.01
C ASP A 319 4.45 -22.33 -16.08
N MET A 320 4.67 -21.51 -15.06
CA MET A 320 5.81 -20.62 -14.91
C MET A 320 6.71 -21.03 -13.73
N GLY A 321 6.32 -22.04 -12.95
CA GLY A 321 7.06 -22.54 -11.79
C GLY A 321 6.75 -21.80 -10.48
N ALA A 322 7.62 -21.97 -9.48
CA ALA A 322 7.47 -21.36 -8.15
C ALA A 322 8.14 -19.98 -8.04
N LEU A 323 7.63 -19.14 -7.14
CA LEU A 323 8.06 -17.74 -6.94
C LEU A 323 9.41 -17.57 -6.19
N GLU A 324 10.17 -18.64 -5.96
CA GLU A 324 11.40 -18.62 -5.14
C GLU A 324 12.47 -17.64 -5.63
N LYS A 325 12.49 -17.35 -6.94
CA LYS A 325 13.43 -16.43 -7.60
C LYS A 325 12.75 -15.23 -8.28
N GLY A 326 11.46 -15.03 -8.02
CA GLY A 326 10.63 -14.19 -8.88
C GLY A 326 10.41 -14.83 -10.26
N ILE A 327 9.30 -14.47 -10.91
CA ILE A 327 8.88 -15.01 -12.19
C ILE A 327 8.66 -13.88 -13.15
N VAL A 328 9.34 -13.95 -14.29
CA VAL A 328 9.12 -13.01 -15.37
C VAL A 328 7.79 -13.35 -16.06
N VAL A 329 6.87 -12.38 -16.09
CA VAL A 329 5.52 -12.51 -16.65
C VAL A 329 5.36 -11.70 -17.94
N PRO A 330 4.53 -12.18 -18.89
CA PRO A 330 4.25 -11.44 -20.12
C PRO A 330 3.53 -10.12 -19.82
N GLU A 331 3.82 -9.11 -20.63
CA GLU A 331 3.18 -7.80 -20.57
C GLU A 331 1.76 -7.84 -21.16
N GLY A 332 0.90 -6.93 -20.70
CA GLY A 332 -0.49 -6.84 -21.10
C GLY A 332 -1.43 -7.64 -20.19
N LYS A 333 -2.68 -7.79 -20.65
CA LYS A 333 -3.72 -8.51 -19.90
C LYS A 333 -3.53 -10.01 -20.06
N VAL A 334 -3.35 -10.70 -18.93
CA VAL A 334 -3.12 -12.14 -18.85
C VAL A 334 -3.96 -12.74 -17.73
N ARG A 335 -4.28 -14.03 -17.80
CA ARG A 335 -4.91 -14.78 -16.71
C ARG A 335 -3.85 -15.38 -15.81
N LEU A 336 -3.70 -14.83 -14.61
CA LEU A 336 -2.81 -15.30 -13.56
C LEU A 336 -3.51 -16.33 -12.67
N THR A 337 -2.95 -17.53 -12.56
CA THR A 337 -3.39 -18.58 -11.65
C THR A 337 -2.28 -18.93 -10.66
N LEU A 338 -2.61 -18.98 -9.38
CA LEU A 338 -1.71 -19.34 -8.28
C LEU A 338 -2.23 -20.63 -7.63
N ARG A 339 -1.34 -21.62 -7.46
CA ARG A 339 -1.67 -22.89 -6.81
C ARG A 339 -0.76 -23.16 -5.62
N ASP A 340 -1.34 -23.78 -4.60
CA ASP A 340 -0.58 -24.36 -3.49
C ASP A 340 0.19 -25.60 -3.98
N PRO A 341 1.50 -25.71 -3.74
CA PRO A 341 2.33 -26.79 -4.29
C PRO A 341 2.06 -28.16 -3.66
N GLU A 342 1.51 -28.24 -2.45
CA GLU A 342 1.27 -29.50 -1.74
C GLU A 342 -0.12 -30.08 -2.08
N SER A 343 -1.13 -29.21 -2.12
CA SER A 343 -2.52 -29.60 -2.34
C SER A 343 -3.00 -29.41 -3.78
N GLU A 344 -2.19 -28.77 -4.64
CA GLU A 344 -2.54 -28.30 -5.99
C GLU A 344 -3.76 -27.37 -6.06
N LYS A 345 -4.31 -26.95 -4.91
CA LYS A 345 -5.50 -26.12 -4.84
C LYS A 345 -5.19 -24.75 -5.42
N VAL A 346 -6.09 -24.27 -6.30
CA VAL A 346 -6.05 -22.89 -6.79
C VAL A 346 -6.35 -21.94 -5.63
N VAL A 347 -5.37 -21.10 -5.29
CA VAL A 347 -5.49 -20.07 -4.24
C VAL A 347 -5.83 -18.69 -4.82
N ALA A 348 -5.54 -18.45 -6.11
CA ALA A 348 -6.03 -17.30 -6.86
C ALA A 348 -6.12 -17.62 -8.36
N ASP A 349 -7.13 -17.08 -9.05
CA ASP A 349 -7.28 -17.15 -10.52
C ASP A 349 -7.95 -15.87 -11.02
N ARG A 350 -7.21 -14.99 -11.72
CA ARG A 350 -7.63 -13.62 -12.02
C ARG A 350 -7.04 -13.11 -13.33
N VAL A 351 -7.71 -12.16 -13.97
CA VAL A 351 -7.14 -11.40 -15.09
C VAL A 351 -6.37 -10.21 -14.54
N VAL A 352 -5.08 -10.11 -14.88
CA VAL A 352 -4.15 -9.09 -14.41
C VAL A 352 -3.52 -8.40 -15.63
N SER A 353 -3.35 -7.08 -15.56
CA SER A 353 -2.60 -6.34 -16.59
C SER A 353 -1.20 -6.04 -16.06
N PHE A 354 -0.20 -6.65 -16.69
CA PHE A 354 1.21 -6.42 -16.37
C PHE A 354 1.80 -5.33 -17.28
N GLU A 355 2.53 -4.40 -16.68
CA GLU A 355 3.21 -3.30 -17.35
C GLU A 355 4.70 -3.60 -17.49
N ALA A 356 5.26 -3.24 -18.64
CA ALA A 356 6.67 -3.40 -18.94
C ALA A 356 7.57 -2.85 -17.83
N GLY A 357 8.55 -3.65 -17.39
CA GLY A 357 9.54 -3.24 -16.39
C GLY A 357 8.96 -2.96 -15.01
N ARG A 358 7.74 -3.42 -14.71
CA ARG A 358 7.12 -3.30 -13.39
C ARG A 358 7.17 -4.62 -12.63
N GLU A 359 7.49 -4.52 -11.34
CA GLU A 359 7.47 -5.66 -10.43
C GLU A 359 6.15 -5.73 -9.66
N TYR A 360 5.65 -6.94 -9.44
CA TYR A 360 4.36 -7.20 -8.83
C TYR A 360 4.51 -8.19 -7.68
N SER A 361 4.08 -7.79 -6.47
CA SER A 361 4.02 -8.70 -5.34
C SER A 361 2.83 -9.65 -5.45
N VAL A 362 3.06 -10.95 -5.34
CA VAL A 362 2.01 -11.98 -5.36
C VAL A 362 0.95 -11.76 -4.27
N ALA A 363 1.34 -11.15 -3.15
CA ALA A 363 0.44 -10.91 -2.02
C ALA A 363 -0.78 -10.06 -2.41
N ASN A 364 -0.61 -9.15 -3.38
CA ASN A 364 -1.70 -8.30 -3.90
C ASN A 364 -2.81 -9.11 -4.59
N TYR A 365 -2.51 -10.33 -5.03
CA TYR A 365 -3.45 -11.21 -5.73
C TYR A 365 -4.00 -12.34 -4.83
N LEU A 366 -3.45 -12.50 -3.63
CA LEU A 366 -3.88 -13.50 -2.64
C LEU A 366 -4.95 -12.97 -1.68
N ILE A 367 -5.17 -11.65 -1.65
CA ILE A 367 -6.29 -11.07 -0.89
C ILE A 367 -7.58 -11.49 -1.60
N PRO A 368 -8.52 -12.19 -0.94
CA PRO A 368 -9.75 -12.64 -1.57
C PRO A 368 -10.53 -11.44 -2.12
N ARG A 369 -10.54 -11.28 -3.45
CA ARG A 369 -11.65 -10.59 -4.12
C ARG A 369 -12.80 -11.57 -4.11
N LEU A 370 -13.72 -11.40 -3.17
CA LEU A 370 -14.97 -12.15 -3.12
C LEU A 370 -15.88 -11.56 -4.21
N PRO A 371 -16.15 -12.31 -5.29
CA PRO A 371 -16.75 -11.73 -6.49
C PRO A 371 -18.25 -11.45 -6.33
N HIS A 372 -18.86 -11.90 -5.23
CA HIS A 372 -20.27 -11.72 -4.96
C HIS A 372 -20.46 -10.69 -3.84
N THR A 373 -21.36 -9.76 -4.08
CA THR A 373 -21.80 -8.80 -3.07
C THR A 373 -23.33 -8.73 -3.09
N LEU A 374 -23.97 -8.79 -1.93
CA LEU A 374 -25.33 -8.30 -1.77
C LEU A 374 -25.32 -7.08 -0.86
N THR A 375 -26.03 -6.07 -1.28
CA THR A 375 -26.17 -4.81 -0.55
C THR A 375 -27.64 -4.56 -0.27
N VAL A 376 -27.92 -4.12 0.95
CA VAL A 376 -29.23 -3.61 1.36
C VAL A 376 -29.05 -2.13 1.72
N GLY A 377 -29.95 -1.29 1.23
CA GLY A 377 -29.85 0.14 1.43
C GLY A 377 -31.18 0.88 1.35
N SER A 378 -31.12 2.18 1.62
CA SER A 378 -32.22 3.08 1.32
C SER A 378 -32.14 3.56 -0.12
N HIS A 379 -33.29 3.92 -0.69
CA HIS A 379 -33.38 4.50 -2.03
C HIS A 379 -34.36 5.66 -2.03
N SER A 380 -33.91 6.83 -2.47
CA SER A 380 -34.75 8.03 -2.57
C SER A 380 -34.94 8.38 -4.02
N LEU A 381 -36.18 8.55 -4.47
CA LEU A 381 -36.52 8.81 -5.87
C LEU A 381 -37.30 10.11 -5.99
N ALA A 382 -36.87 10.98 -6.90
CA ALA A 382 -37.59 12.17 -7.31
C ALA A 382 -37.62 12.28 -8.83
N PHE A 383 -38.77 12.70 -9.36
CA PHE A 383 -38.89 13.03 -10.78
C PHE A 383 -38.27 14.41 -11.03
N ALA A 384 -37.55 14.60 -12.13
CA ALA A 384 -36.83 15.84 -12.40
C ALA A 384 -37.72 16.89 -13.08
N GLN A 385 -38.69 16.46 -13.90
CA GLN A 385 -39.53 17.39 -14.66
C GLN A 385 -40.64 18.00 -13.79
N SER A 386 -40.87 19.30 -13.98
CA SER A 386 -41.87 20.06 -13.22
C SER A 386 -43.30 19.63 -13.51
N ASN A 387 -43.63 19.32 -14.76
CA ASN A 387 -44.96 18.82 -15.18
C ASN A 387 -45.31 17.45 -14.57
N ILE A 388 -44.32 16.62 -14.25
CA ILE A 388 -44.54 15.35 -13.54
C ILE A 388 -44.69 15.62 -12.04
N ARG A 389 -43.91 16.55 -11.47
CA ARG A 389 -44.07 16.96 -10.08
C ARG A 389 -45.44 17.60 -9.83
N GLU A 390 -45.87 18.45 -10.75
CA GLU A 390 -47.18 19.10 -10.73
C GLU A 390 -48.24 18.15 -11.29
N GLY A 391 -48.99 17.49 -10.41
CA GLY A 391 -50.16 16.71 -10.79
C GLY A 391 -49.98 15.19 -10.83
N TYR A 392 -48.75 14.69 -10.69
CA TYR A 392 -48.50 13.26 -10.63
C TYR A 392 -47.62 12.82 -9.45
N ALA A 393 -46.52 13.51 -9.20
CA ALA A 393 -45.48 13.05 -8.27
C ALA A 393 -44.78 14.21 -7.52
N PRO A 394 -45.52 15.03 -6.74
CA PRO A 394 -44.95 16.22 -6.12
C PRO A 394 -43.89 15.89 -5.07
N SER A 395 -43.99 14.74 -4.41
CA SER A 395 -43.09 14.35 -3.33
C SER A 395 -41.99 13.41 -3.77
N THR A 396 -40.80 13.59 -3.17
CA THR A 396 -39.76 12.56 -3.13
C THR A 396 -40.29 11.36 -2.35
N ILE A 397 -40.05 10.16 -2.86
CA ILE A 397 -40.46 8.91 -2.22
C ILE A 397 -39.21 8.15 -1.76
N HIS A 398 -39.28 7.57 -0.57
CA HIS A 398 -38.17 6.85 0.05
C HIS A 398 -38.53 5.38 0.22
N GLY A 399 -37.61 4.49 -0.11
CA GLY A 399 -37.80 3.05 -0.03
C GLY A 399 -36.52 2.30 0.30
N VAL A 400 -36.55 0.99 0.06
CA VAL A 400 -35.45 0.06 0.29
C VAL A 400 -34.97 -0.48 -1.04
N ARG A 401 -33.65 -0.64 -1.18
CA ARG A 401 -33.00 -1.28 -2.33
C ARG A 401 -32.27 -2.54 -1.88
N LEU A 402 -32.49 -3.62 -2.60
CA LEU A 402 -31.66 -4.81 -2.59
C LEU A 402 -30.87 -4.82 -3.90
N GLN A 403 -29.56 -5.00 -3.84
CA GLN A 403 -28.73 -5.12 -5.03
C GLN A 403 -27.77 -6.28 -4.89
N TYR A 404 -27.77 -7.15 -5.89
CA TYR A 404 -26.79 -8.20 -6.07
C TYR A 404 -25.77 -7.76 -7.12
N ARG A 405 -24.50 -8.02 -6.85
CA ARG A 405 -23.42 -7.74 -7.79
C ARG A 405 -22.52 -8.95 -7.95
N LEU A 406 -22.18 -9.21 -9.20
CA LEU A 406 -21.12 -10.10 -9.61
C LEU A 406 -19.99 -9.27 -10.22
N ASP A 407 -18.86 -9.25 -9.53
CA ASP A 407 -17.65 -8.55 -9.91
C ASP A 407 -16.96 -9.26 -11.08
N GLU A 408 -16.44 -8.49 -12.05
CA GLU A 408 -15.72 -9.05 -13.21
C GLU A 408 -16.53 -10.16 -13.92
N ALA A 409 -17.86 -10.00 -13.96
CA ALA A 409 -18.78 -10.97 -14.55
C ALA A 409 -18.48 -11.24 -16.03
N ILE A 410 -18.03 -10.20 -16.75
CA ILE A 410 -17.59 -10.27 -18.15
C ILE A 410 -16.35 -9.37 -18.27
N ASP A 411 -15.16 -9.98 -18.36
CA ASP A 411 -13.87 -9.28 -18.37
C ASP A 411 -13.69 -8.31 -17.18
N ILE A 412 -13.66 -7.00 -17.45
CA ILE A 412 -13.52 -5.93 -16.46
C ILE A 412 -14.88 -5.37 -16.00
N TYR A 413 -15.98 -5.87 -16.55
CA TYR A 413 -17.32 -5.36 -16.28
C TYR A 413 -17.98 -6.14 -15.15
N ASP A 414 -18.49 -5.40 -14.18
CA ASP A 414 -19.38 -5.91 -13.14
C ASP A 414 -20.78 -6.07 -13.70
N LEU A 415 -21.47 -7.14 -13.33
CA LEU A 415 -22.91 -7.27 -13.50
C LEU A 415 -23.61 -6.91 -12.19
N SER A 416 -24.58 -6.00 -12.24
CA SER A 416 -25.40 -5.64 -11.09
C SER A 416 -26.89 -5.82 -11.39
N LEU A 417 -27.60 -6.47 -10.46
CA LEU A 417 -29.05 -6.65 -10.46
C LEU A 417 -29.64 -5.90 -9.25
N GLY A 418 -30.58 -5.00 -9.49
CA GLY A 418 -31.22 -4.17 -8.48
C GLY A 418 -32.71 -4.40 -8.38
N LEU A 419 -33.22 -4.39 -7.15
CA LEU A 419 -34.64 -4.37 -6.81
C LEU A 419 -34.88 -3.26 -5.79
N SER A 420 -35.66 -2.25 -6.14
CA SER A 420 -36.11 -1.21 -5.22
C SER A 420 -37.60 -1.35 -4.94
N TYR A 421 -37.96 -1.26 -3.66
CA TYR A 421 -39.33 -1.19 -3.19
C TYR A 421 -39.56 0.13 -2.48
N LEU A 422 -40.46 0.94 -3.03
CA LEU A 422 -40.87 2.21 -2.44
C LEU A 422 -42.32 2.06 -1.95
N PRO A 423 -42.55 2.15 -0.63
CA PRO A 423 -43.86 1.95 -0.01
C PRO A 423 -44.88 2.99 -0.48
N SER A 424 -46.16 2.70 -0.29
CA SER A 424 -47.23 3.64 -0.66
C SER A 424 -47.08 4.97 0.06
N ILE A 425 -47.14 6.07 -0.69
CA ILE A 425 -47.21 7.43 -0.17
C ILE A 425 -48.56 8.04 -0.51
N SER A 426 -49.22 8.61 0.50
CA SER A 426 -50.43 9.42 0.33
C SER A 426 -50.04 10.88 0.15
N GLU A 427 -50.38 11.48 -0.98
CA GLU A 427 -50.05 12.87 -1.30
C GLU A 427 -51.19 13.58 -2.01
N THR A 428 -51.16 14.92 -1.94
CA THR A 428 -52.12 15.76 -2.67
C THR A 428 -51.50 16.22 -3.97
N ILE A 429 -52.11 15.86 -5.09
CA ILE A 429 -51.73 16.31 -6.42
C ILE A 429 -52.62 17.47 -6.87
N THR A 430 -52.12 18.32 -7.77
CA THR A 430 -52.93 19.36 -8.42
C THR A 430 -53.02 19.06 -9.91
N ALA A 431 -54.21 18.77 -10.42
CA ALA A 431 -54.46 18.57 -11.85
C ALA A 431 -55.61 19.50 -12.28
N GLU A 432 -55.42 20.21 -13.40
CA GLU A 432 -56.41 21.15 -13.95
C GLU A 432 -56.93 22.18 -12.92
N GLY A 433 -56.06 22.63 -12.00
CA GLY A 433 -56.42 23.58 -10.95
C GLY A 433 -57.23 23.02 -9.77
N ARG A 434 -57.49 21.71 -9.74
CA ARG A 434 -58.15 21.00 -8.63
C ARG A 434 -57.16 20.13 -7.87
N LYS A 435 -57.43 19.93 -6.58
CA LYS A 435 -56.60 19.10 -5.69
C LYS A 435 -57.24 17.73 -5.50
N PHE A 436 -56.45 16.67 -5.65
CA PHE A 436 -56.88 15.29 -5.48
C PHE A 436 -55.96 14.58 -4.50
N LYS A 437 -56.50 13.64 -3.72
CA LYS A 437 -55.67 12.70 -2.97
C LYS A 437 -55.26 11.55 -3.86
N GLN A 438 -54.02 11.14 -3.71
CA GLN A 438 -53.44 10.01 -4.42
C GLN A 438 -52.64 9.15 -3.46
N ASP A 439 -52.79 7.85 -3.58
CA ASP A 439 -51.84 6.87 -3.07
C ASP A 439 -50.97 6.35 -4.22
N ARG A 440 -49.66 6.37 -4.02
CA ARG A 440 -48.69 5.96 -5.03
C ARG A 440 -47.64 5.04 -4.46
N GLN A 441 -47.40 3.93 -5.13
CA GLN A 441 -46.40 2.94 -4.78
C GLN A 441 -45.52 2.65 -6.00
N ILE A 442 -44.22 2.49 -5.79
CA ILE A 442 -43.25 2.29 -6.89
C ILE A 442 -42.38 1.07 -6.60
N GLY A 443 -42.20 0.21 -7.60
CA GLY A 443 -41.17 -0.82 -7.63
C GLY A 443 -40.23 -0.57 -8.80
N ILE A 444 -38.93 -0.84 -8.63
CA ILE A 444 -37.96 -0.72 -9.73
C ILE A 444 -37.13 -1.99 -9.80
N VAL A 445 -37.00 -2.55 -11.00
CA VAL A 445 -36.06 -3.63 -11.31
C VAL A 445 -35.02 -3.08 -12.28
N SER A 446 -33.74 -3.33 -12.02
CA SER A 446 -32.67 -2.88 -12.92
C SER A 446 -31.60 -3.94 -13.12
N ALA A 447 -30.99 -3.92 -14.30
CA ALA A 447 -29.79 -4.68 -14.62
C ALA A 447 -28.78 -3.72 -15.24
N SER A 448 -27.52 -3.77 -14.81
CA SER A 448 -26.49 -2.87 -15.32
C SER A 448 -25.14 -3.57 -15.46
N LEU A 449 -24.39 -3.13 -16.46
CA LEU A 449 -22.97 -3.41 -16.58
C LEU A 449 -22.21 -2.17 -16.14
N GLY A 450 -21.18 -2.35 -15.33
CA GLY A 450 -20.40 -1.26 -14.78
C GLY A 450 -18.92 -1.53 -14.74
N ILE A 451 -18.14 -0.47 -14.71
CA ILE A 451 -16.71 -0.50 -14.46
C ILE A 451 -16.42 0.10 -13.08
N ARG A 452 -15.29 -0.30 -12.53
CA ARG A 452 -14.79 0.24 -11.27
C ARG A 452 -13.39 0.78 -11.43
N HIS A 453 -13.15 1.87 -10.73
CA HIS A 453 -11.84 2.45 -10.61
C HIS A 453 -11.49 2.55 -9.13
N SER A 454 -10.41 1.87 -8.71
CA SER A 454 -9.91 2.04 -7.35
C SER A 454 -9.44 3.48 -7.20
N LEU A 455 -10.02 4.21 -6.27
CA LEU A 455 -9.52 5.53 -5.90
C LEU A 455 -8.36 5.32 -4.94
N ARG A 456 -7.28 6.10 -5.09
CA ARG A 456 -6.32 6.29 -3.99
C ARG A 456 -7.15 6.84 -2.81
N SER A 457 -7.16 6.16 -1.67
CA SER A 457 -8.14 6.40 -0.61
C SER A 457 -8.18 7.88 -0.19
N LEU A 458 -9.39 8.37 0.12
CA LEU A 458 -9.59 9.71 0.72
C LEU A 458 -9.06 9.79 2.16
N THR A 459 -8.73 8.65 2.76
CA THR A 459 -8.03 8.52 4.04
C THR A 459 -6.75 7.73 3.83
N ALA A 460 -5.64 8.44 3.62
CA ALA A 460 -4.32 7.87 3.32
C ALA A 460 -3.73 7.01 4.47
N SER A 461 -4.35 7.01 5.65
CA SER A 461 -3.82 6.42 6.89
C SER A 461 -4.36 5.03 7.25
N ASP A 462 -5.42 4.52 6.60
CA ASP A 462 -6.03 3.24 6.97
C ASP A 462 -6.19 2.29 5.77
N LYS A 463 -5.22 1.38 5.58
CA LYS A 463 -5.23 0.33 4.54
C LYS A 463 -6.18 -0.84 4.86
N SER A 464 -6.95 -0.78 5.97
CA SER A 464 -8.12 -1.66 6.16
C SER A 464 -9.31 -1.23 5.29
N LEU A 465 -9.19 -0.08 4.61
CA LEU A 465 -10.24 0.56 3.86
C LEU A 465 -9.84 0.71 2.38
N ARG A 466 -10.65 0.17 1.47
CA ARG A 466 -10.50 0.35 0.01
C ARG A 466 -11.64 1.21 -0.50
N THR A 467 -11.32 2.28 -1.22
CA THR A 467 -12.32 3.14 -1.85
C THR A 467 -12.40 2.88 -3.35
N GLU A 468 -13.60 2.69 -3.90
CA GLU A 468 -13.78 2.48 -5.34
C GLU A 468 -14.84 3.41 -5.91
N LEU A 469 -14.49 4.07 -7.02
CA LEU A 469 -15.46 4.73 -7.88
C LEU A 469 -16.10 3.67 -8.79
N LYS A 470 -17.41 3.79 -9.00
CA LYS A 470 -18.17 2.96 -9.91
C LYS A 470 -18.87 3.82 -10.93
N MET A 471 -18.96 3.30 -12.13
CA MET A 471 -19.79 3.87 -13.18
C MET A 471 -20.46 2.71 -13.90
N GLY A 472 -21.75 2.82 -14.19
CA GLY A 472 -22.47 1.76 -14.89
C GLY A 472 -23.69 2.28 -15.59
N ALA A 473 -24.21 1.47 -16.50
CA ALA A 473 -25.45 1.76 -17.18
C ALA A 473 -26.17 0.47 -17.54
N GLY A 474 -27.47 0.56 -17.75
CA GLY A 474 -28.25 -0.57 -18.24
C GLY A 474 -29.76 -0.31 -18.23
N PRO A 475 -30.55 -1.33 -18.58
CA PRO A 475 -32.00 -1.24 -18.56
C PRO A 475 -32.57 -1.19 -17.14
N SER A 476 -33.68 -0.48 -16.99
CA SER A 476 -34.52 -0.49 -15.80
C SER A 476 -36.00 -0.58 -16.18
N VAL A 477 -36.81 -1.12 -15.28
CA VAL A 477 -38.27 -1.17 -15.40
C VAL A 477 -38.86 -0.61 -14.11
N MET A 478 -39.67 0.44 -14.25
CA MET A 478 -40.42 1.03 -13.14
C MET A 478 -41.86 0.54 -13.18
N PHE A 479 -42.31 -0.06 -12.09
CA PHE A 479 -43.69 -0.43 -11.85
C PHE A 479 -44.32 0.64 -10.96
N VAL A 480 -45.35 1.32 -11.47
CA VAL A 480 -46.08 2.33 -10.70
C VAL A 480 -47.50 1.85 -10.48
N LYS A 481 -47.88 1.74 -9.22
CA LYS A 481 -49.27 1.53 -8.79
C LYS A 481 -49.80 2.83 -8.23
N ARG A 482 -50.94 3.27 -8.72
CA ARG A 482 -51.57 4.54 -8.36
C ARG A 482 -53.06 4.34 -8.11
N ASP A 483 -53.54 4.91 -7.01
CA ASP A 483 -54.94 5.02 -6.63
C ASP A 483 -55.26 6.50 -6.40
N VAL A 484 -56.31 7.03 -7.04
CA VAL A 484 -56.70 8.45 -6.96
C VAL A 484 -58.19 8.54 -6.61
N GLU A 485 -58.53 9.37 -5.61
CA GLU A 485 -59.93 9.65 -5.27
C GLU A 485 -60.60 10.46 -6.43
N GLU A 486 -61.60 9.86 -7.10
CA GLU A 486 -62.11 10.19 -8.47
C GLU A 486 -63.10 11.38 -8.57
N GLU A 487 -63.12 12.20 -9.65
CA GLU A 487 -63.99 12.06 -10.85
C GLU A 487 -63.29 12.43 -12.21
N ALA A 488 -61.99 12.80 -12.21
CA ALA A 488 -61.33 13.43 -13.38
C ALA A 488 -60.36 12.53 -14.19
N PHE A 489 -60.21 11.25 -13.87
CA PHE A 489 -59.28 10.34 -14.55
C PHE A 489 -60.00 9.06 -14.97
N ASP A 490 -59.90 8.66 -16.26
CA ASP A 490 -60.60 7.49 -16.84
C ASP A 490 -60.24 6.13 -16.20
N THR A 491 -59.18 6.06 -15.38
CA THR A 491 -58.82 4.86 -14.60
C THR A 491 -58.27 5.27 -13.22
N PRO A 492 -59.04 5.16 -12.13
CA PRO A 492 -58.63 5.58 -10.79
C PRO A 492 -57.56 4.66 -10.22
N ASN A 493 -57.58 3.38 -10.62
CA ASN A 493 -56.59 2.37 -10.29
C ASN A 493 -55.77 2.00 -11.55
N SER A 494 -54.51 2.41 -11.59
CA SER A 494 -53.60 2.07 -12.69
C SER A 494 -52.34 1.39 -12.16
N ALA A 495 -51.96 0.29 -12.81
CA ALA A 495 -50.67 -0.36 -12.63
C ALA A 495 -49.96 -0.33 -13.98
N THR A 496 -48.88 0.45 -14.07
CA THR A 496 -48.14 0.67 -15.30
C THR A 496 -46.71 0.17 -15.13
N ALA A 497 -46.22 -0.59 -16.11
CA ALA A 497 -44.81 -0.94 -16.22
C ALA A 497 -44.17 -0.05 -17.29
N VAL A 498 -43.08 0.61 -16.91
CA VAL A 498 -42.43 1.63 -17.73
C VAL A 498 -40.98 1.22 -17.95
N LEU A 499 -40.63 0.99 -19.21
CA LEU A 499 -39.26 0.67 -19.60
C LEU A 499 -38.41 1.94 -19.58
N GLY A 500 -37.16 1.79 -19.13
CA GLY A 500 -36.20 2.87 -19.06
C GLY A 500 -34.76 2.40 -19.15
N GLY A 501 -33.87 3.38 -19.17
CA GLY A 501 -32.43 3.21 -19.04
C GLY A 501 -31.94 3.97 -17.82
N THR A 502 -30.91 3.42 -17.19
CA THR A 502 -30.28 4.00 -16.01
C THR A 502 -28.79 4.21 -16.25
N ALA A 503 -28.27 5.32 -15.74
CA ALA A 503 -26.85 5.57 -15.57
C ALA A 503 -26.56 5.80 -14.09
N LEU A 504 -25.58 5.08 -13.56
CA LEU A 504 -25.21 5.11 -12.15
C LEU A 504 -23.75 5.55 -11.98
N VAL A 505 -23.53 6.37 -10.95
CA VAL A 505 -22.19 6.64 -10.41
C VAL A 505 -22.24 6.39 -8.91
N GLY A 506 -21.21 5.74 -8.37
CA GLY A 506 -21.19 5.41 -6.95
C GLY A 506 -19.80 5.35 -6.38
N LEU A 507 -19.72 5.44 -5.07
CA LEU A 507 -18.50 5.32 -4.30
C LEU A 507 -18.67 4.22 -3.25
N ASP A 508 -17.76 3.26 -3.27
CA ASP A 508 -17.65 2.22 -2.27
C ASP A 508 -16.55 2.53 -1.27
N MET A 509 -16.78 2.06 -0.06
CA MET A 509 -15.83 1.94 1.01
C MET A 509 -15.88 0.47 1.50
N ILE A 510 -14.84 -0.27 1.17
CA ILE A 510 -14.71 -1.71 1.41
C ILE A 510 -13.78 -1.92 2.61
N LEU A 511 -14.21 -2.74 3.56
CA LEU A 511 -13.42 -3.22 4.70
C LEU A 511 -13.10 -4.71 4.46
N PRO A 512 -12.01 -5.06 3.74
CA PRO A 512 -11.77 -6.42 3.26
C PRO A 512 -11.68 -7.45 4.39
N TYR A 513 -11.08 -7.06 5.53
CA TYR A 513 -10.91 -7.94 6.69
C TYR A 513 -12.20 -8.23 7.45
N HIS A 514 -13.20 -7.35 7.34
CA HIS A 514 -14.47 -7.47 8.05
C HIS A 514 -15.58 -8.03 7.16
N LEU A 515 -15.27 -8.27 5.88
CA LEU A 515 -16.24 -8.64 4.86
C LEU A 515 -17.41 -7.66 4.75
N VAL A 516 -17.16 -6.37 5.02
CA VAL A 516 -18.18 -5.31 4.99
C VAL A 516 -17.89 -4.35 3.85
N LYS A 517 -18.96 -3.92 3.20
CA LYS A 517 -18.97 -2.91 2.17
C LYS A 517 -19.99 -1.84 2.52
N LEU A 518 -19.56 -0.60 2.53
CA LEU A 518 -20.44 0.56 2.62
C LEU A 518 -20.38 1.29 1.29
N GLY A 519 -21.49 1.82 0.82
CA GLY A 519 -21.47 2.54 -0.43
C GLY A 519 -22.61 3.54 -0.57
N VAL A 520 -22.36 4.51 -1.43
CA VAL A 520 -23.33 5.50 -1.85
C VAL A 520 -23.39 5.51 -3.37
N ASP A 521 -24.57 5.68 -3.94
CA ASP A 521 -24.76 5.89 -5.37
C ASP A 521 -25.73 7.02 -5.67
N ALA A 522 -25.51 7.63 -6.83
CA ALA A 522 -26.44 8.51 -7.50
C ALA A 522 -26.77 7.89 -8.86
N GLU A 523 -28.05 7.91 -9.19
CA GLU A 523 -28.58 7.28 -10.39
C GLU A 523 -29.49 8.28 -11.11
N LEU A 524 -29.27 8.44 -12.41
CA LEU A 524 -30.12 9.22 -13.30
C LEU A 524 -30.74 8.26 -14.31
N SER A 525 -32.07 8.24 -14.33
CA SER A 525 -32.84 7.30 -15.14
C SER A 525 -33.80 8.04 -16.07
N ALA A 526 -33.90 7.54 -17.29
CA ALA A 526 -34.83 7.99 -18.31
C ALA A 526 -35.83 6.88 -18.59
N TYR A 527 -37.12 7.17 -18.43
CA TYR A 527 -38.23 6.25 -18.63
C TYR A 527 -39.12 6.74 -19.76
N GLN A 528 -39.84 5.86 -20.43
CA GLN A 528 -40.90 6.29 -21.33
C GLN A 528 -41.99 7.07 -20.56
N ASN A 529 -42.40 8.23 -21.07
CA ASN A 529 -43.45 9.00 -20.42
C ASN A 529 -44.81 8.32 -20.62
N PHE A 530 -45.46 8.01 -19.50
CA PHE A 530 -46.77 7.37 -19.44
C PHE A 530 -47.89 8.33 -18.99
N THR A 531 -47.54 9.60 -18.76
CA THR A 531 -48.46 10.67 -18.30
C THR A 531 -48.76 11.71 -19.38
N ASN A 532 -47.86 11.91 -20.35
CA ASN A 532 -48.02 12.90 -21.41
C ASN A 532 -47.30 12.46 -22.68
N GLU A 533 -48.05 12.27 -23.77
CA GLU A 533 -47.51 11.85 -25.07
C GLU A 533 -46.66 12.92 -25.77
N SER A 534 -46.83 14.20 -25.43
CA SER A 534 -46.07 15.30 -26.03
C SER A 534 -44.64 15.43 -25.49
N ASP A 535 -44.33 14.79 -24.36
CA ASP A 535 -42.99 14.74 -23.77
C ASP A 535 -42.62 13.26 -23.54
N PRO A 536 -42.06 12.55 -24.53
CA PRO A 536 -42.03 11.08 -24.53
C PRO A 536 -41.10 10.45 -23.49
N VAL A 537 -40.33 11.23 -22.73
CA VAL A 537 -39.34 10.74 -21.77
C VAL A 537 -39.57 11.37 -20.42
N ILE A 538 -39.56 10.57 -19.35
CA ILE A 538 -39.52 11.04 -17.96
C ILE A 538 -38.12 10.88 -17.39
N TRP A 539 -37.59 11.91 -16.74
CA TRP A 539 -36.33 11.85 -16.01
C TRP A 539 -36.57 11.70 -14.51
N SER A 540 -35.83 10.79 -13.88
CA SER A 540 -35.79 10.66 -12.43
C SER A 540 -34.37 10.63 -11.91
N ALA A 541 -34.14 11.33 -10.80
CA ALA A 541 -32.91 11.24 -10.04
C ALA A 541 -33.16 10.43 -8.78
N SER A 542 -32.21 9.55 -8.47
CA SER A 542 -32.23 8.81 -7.22
C SER A 542 -30.86 8.76 -6.56
N SER A 543 -30.88 8.58 -5.24
CA SER A 543 -29.67 8.30 -4.47
C SER A 543 -29.91 7.14 -3.52
N SER A 544 -28.86 6.36 -3.30
CA SER A 544 -28.89 5.22 -2.40
C SER A 544 -27.70 5.25 -1.45
N ILE A 545 -27.93 4.82 -0.21
CA ILE A 545 -26.88 4.49 0.75
C ILE A 545 -27.10 3.05 1.15
N TYR A 546 -26.07 2.22 1.09
CA TYR A 546 -26.18 0.79 1.34
C TYR A 546 -25.01 0.25 2.13
N MET A 547 -25.28 -0.86 2.80
CA MET A 547 -24.29 -1.74 3.39
C MET A 547 -24.47 -3.14 2.80
N GLY A 548 -23.37 -3.82 2.54
CA GLY A 548 -23.36 -5.17 2.05
C GLY A 548 -22.27 -6.01 2.68
N THR A 549 -22.42 -7.32 2.51
CA THR A 549 -21.39 -8.29 2.84
C THR A 549 -20.94 -9.04 1.59
N PHE A 550 -19.77 -9.65 1.71
CA PHE A 550 -19.23 -10.52 0.68
C PHE A 550 -19.41 -11.98 1.06
N TRP A 551 -19.47 -12.86 0.08
CA TRP A 551 -19.53 -14.31 0.27
C TRP A 551 -18.85 -15.09 -0.84
#